data_AF-A0A163BAH3-F1
#
_entry.id   AF-A0A163BAH3-F1
#
_cell.length_a   1.000
_cell.length_b   1.000
_cell.length_c   1.000
_cell.angle_alpha   90.00
_cell.angle_beta   90.00
_cell.angle_gamma   90.00
#
_symmetry.space_group_name_H-M   'P 1'
#
loop_
_entity.id
_entity.type
_entity.pdbx_description
1 polymer ?
#
loop_
_entity_poly.entity_id
_entity_poly.type
_entity_poly.pdbx_seq_one_letter_code
_entity_poly.pdbx_strand_id
1 'polypeptide(L)'
;MSFTRLSIQTRCISSQWTRAEIPRRTLANYSTQIKKTAGPFTPNKLITESVGDTSANINRTLVYIGPFTETIRRYKTTASLFGVCGICAVPALLSTGEAPIMSVVLAGVSAITPIGFVHWYTKDYVTRLIVHDDVKTVEKQRKKPQEIKDKWVGLEKVGLMGFVREQTVRLSDLTDKSTPKAVMWEAKGKKFALERDVMNTDPFLNGLVNFIKKKSV
;
A
#
# COMPACT_ATOMS: atom_id res chain seq x y z
N MET A 1 -55.75 -4.32 -36.93
CA MET A 1 -54.50 -4.41 -36.15
C MET A 1 -53.48 -5.10 -37.02
N SER A 2 -52.64 -4.30 -37.69
CA SER A 2 -51.78 -4.77 -38.76
C SER A 2 -50.36 -4.32 -38.45
N PHE A 3 -49.46 -5.30 -38.31
CA PHE A 3 -48.03 -5.12 -38.25
C PHE A 3 -47.51 -4.75 -39.65
N THR A 4 -46.96 -3.55 -39.82
CA THR A 4 -46.12 -3.21 -40.96
C THR A 4 -44.66 -3.15 -40.51
N ARG A 5 -43.92 -4.19 -40.90
CA ARG A 5 -42.46 -4.19 -41.04
C ARG A 5 -42.04 -3.01 -41.91
N LEU A 6 -41.01 -2.28 -41.49
CA LEU A 6 -40.16 -1.52 -42.38
C LEU A 6 -38.71 -1.80 -42.03
N SER A 7 -38.03 -2.36 -43.02
CA SER A 7 -36.64 -2.81 -43.01
C SER A 7 -35.70 -1.61 -43.04
N ILE A 8 -34.66 -1.61 -42.20
CA ILE A 8 -33.50 -0.76 -42.43
C ILE A 8 -32.29 -1.65 -42.66
N GLN A 9 -31.80 -1.49 -43.87
CA GLN A 9 -30.82 -2.27 -44.57
C GLN A 9 -29.42 -1.94 -44.04
N THR A 10 -28.66 -2.99 -43.78
CA THR A 10 -27.24 -3.03 -43.46
C THR A 10 -26.42 -2.23 -44.48
N ARG A 11 -25.62 -1.26 -44.01
CA ARG A 11 -24.41 -0.83 -44.70
C ARG A 11 -23.21 -1.14 -43.82
N CYS A 12 -22.61 -2.30 -44.08
CA CYS A 12 -21.24 -2.61 -43.67
C CYS A 12 -20.30 -1.65 -44.40
N ILE A 13 -19.70 -0.71 -43.67
CA ILE A 13 -18.56 0.05 -44.18
C ILE A 13 -17.32 -0.75 -43.82
N SER A 14 -16.80 -1.47 -44.82
CA SER A 14 -15.46 -2.03 -44.80
C SER A 14 -14.45 -0.90 -44.90
N SER A 15 -13.85 -0.50 -43.78
CA SER A 15 -12.59 0.23 -43.82
C SER A 15 -11.43 -0.75 -43.68
N GLN A 16 -10.55 -0.67 -44.66
CA GLN A 16 -9.44 -1.57 -44.90
C GLN A 16 -8.42 -1.47 -43.77
N TRP A 17 -8.04 -2.65 -43.26
CA TRP A 17 -6.91 -2.82 -42.37
C TRP A 17 -5.63 -2.66 -43.18
N THR A 18 -5.03 -1.46 -43.17
CA THR A 18 -3.62 -1.31 -43.54
C THR A 18 -2.77 -1.93 -42.43
N ARG A 19 -2.22 -3.09 -42.77
CA ARG A 19 -1.20 -3.86 -42.07
C ARG A 19 0.02 -2.96 -41.78
N ALA A 20 0.04 -2.32 -40.62
CA ALA A 20 1.26 -1.79 -40.03
C ALA A 20 1.96 -2.93 -39.27
N GLU A 21 3.23 -3.10 -39.57
CA GLU A 21 4.09 -4.18 -39.09
C GLU A 21 4.17 -4.20 -37.57
N ILE A 22 3.92 -5.39 -37.00
CA ILE A 22 4.03 -5.67 -35.57
C ILE A 22 5.52 -5.88 -35.26
N PRO A 23 6.22 -4.99 -34.53
CA PRO A 23 7.50 -5.35 -33.96
C PRO A 23 7.27 -6.41 -32.88
N ARG A 24 7.87 -7.58 -33.12
CA ARG A 24 7.96 -8.73 -32.23
C ARG A 24 8.63 -8.35 -30.89
N ARG A 25 8.09 -8.95 -29.81
CA ARG A 25 8.68 -9.14 -28.46
C ARG A 25 8.72 -7.85 -27.63
N THR A 26 7.96 -7.76 -26.55
CA THR A 26 8.13 -8.57 -25.34
C THR A 26 6.79 -8.96 -24.72
N LEU A 27 6.49 -10.25 -24.71
CA LEU A 27 5.61 -10.84 -23.70
C LEU A 27 6.30 -10.61 -22.35
N ALA A 28 5.92 -9.55 -21.65
CA ALA A 28 6.19 -9.45 -20.23
C ALA A 28 5.42 -10.61 -19.58
N ASN A 29 6.12 -11.68 -19.27
CA ASN A 29 5.61 -12.76 -18.45
C ASN A 29 5.21 -12.16 -17.09
N TYR A 30 3.95 -11.74 -16.97
CA TYR A 30 3.35 -11.36 -15.70
C TYR A 30 3.19 -12.62 -14.88
N SER A 31 4.23 -12.91 -14.09
CA SER A 31 4.11 -13.84 -12.98
C SER A 31 3.18 -13.21 -11.94
N THR A 32 1.93 -13.66 -11.91
CA THR A 32 1.04 -13.52 -10.75
C THR A 32 1.44 -14.47 -9.62
N GLN A 33 2.68 -14.97 -9.60
CA GLN A 33 3.20 -15.51 -8.36
C GLN A 33 3.31 -14.35 -7.38
N ILE A 34 2.37 -14.35 -6.42
CA ILE A 34 2.59 -13.84 -5.07
C ILE A 34 3.99 -14.33 -4.71
N LYS A 35 4.96 -13.43 -4.79
CA LYS A 35 6.31 -13.70 -4.36
C LYS A 35 6.16 -14.07 -2.89
N LYS A 36 6.18 -15.37 -2.58
CA LYS A 36 6.40 -15.89 -1.24
C LYS A 36 7.81 -15.45 -0.85
N THR A 37 7.93 -14.19 -0.48
CA THR A 37 9.10 -13.55 0.09
C THR A 37 8.52 -12.75 1.25
N ALA A 38 8.59 -13.21 2.51
CA ALA A 38 9.65 -13.98 3.13
C ALA A 38 9.20 -15.36 3.62
N GLY A 39 10.13 -16.32 3.66
CA GLY A 39 9.99 -17.52 4.46
C GLY A 39 9.85 -17.19 5.97
N PRO A 40 9.73 -18.22 6.84
CA PRO A 40 9.40 -18.11 8.26
C PRO A 40 10.37 -17.31 9.15
N PHE A 41 11.34 -16.60 8.57
CA PHE A 41 12.22 -15.67 9.24
C PHE A 41 12.51 -14.51 8.28
N THR A 42 11.90 -13.34 8.50
CA THR A 42 12.53 -12.08 8.08
C THR A 42 13.73 -11.87 9.00
N PRO A 43 14.98 -11.97 8.52
CA PRO A 43 16.13 -11.63 9.35
C PRO A 43 16.01 -10.16 9.74
N ASN A 44 16.26 -9.85 11.02
CA ASN A 44 16.34 -8.47 11.51
C ASN A 44 17.41 -7.76 10.67
N LYS A 45 16.97 -6.94 9.71
CA LYS A 45 17.88 -6.13 8.92
C LYS A 45 18.13 -4.87 9.73
N LEU A 46 19.36 -4.69 10.20
CA LEU A 46 19.81 -3.40 10.74
C LEU A 46 19.58 -2.37 9.63
N ILE A 47 18.62 -1.47 9.80
CA ILE A 47 18.46 -0.33 8.90
C ILE A 47 19.31 0.78 9.51
N THR A 48 20.61 0.75 9.20
CA THR A 48 21.45 1.94 9.27
C THR A 48 21.26 2.73 7.97
N GLU A 49 20.02 3.10 7.63
CA GLU A 49 19.81 4.03 6.52
C GLU A 49 19.89 5.46 7.07
N SER A 50 21.05 6.07 6.84
CA SER A 50 21.28 7.51 6.90
C SER A 50 20.50 8.19 5.78
N VAL A 51 19.19 8.37 5.96
CA VAL A 51 18.39 9.23 5.08
C VAL A 51 18.01 10.48 5.88
N GLY A 52 18.79 11.53 5.67
CA GLY A 52 18.45 12.91 6.03
C GLY A 52 18.65 13.27 7.50
N ASP A 53 19.85 13.76 7.79
CA ASP A 53 20.19 14.81 8.76
C ASP A 53 19.65 14.75 10.21
N THR A 54 20.61 14.68 11.13
CA THR A 54 20.55 15.24 12.49
C THR A 54 19.65 14.54 13.50
N SER A 55 19.88 13.26 13.73
CA SER A 55 19.67 12.71 15.07
C SER A 55 20.69 11.63 15.34
N ALA A 56 21.26 11.69 16.53
CA ALA A 56 22.29 10.83 17.06
C ALA A 56 22.07 9.35 16.70
N ASN A 57 23.18 8.61 16.71
CA ASN A 57 23.33 7.16 16.57
C ASN A 57 22.29 6.35 17.40
N ILE A 58 21.02 6.36 16.96
CA ILE A 58 19.90 5.62 17.56
C ILE A 58 19.77 4.38 16.71
N ASN A 59 20.13 3.24 17.31
CA ASN A 59 20.02 1.96 16.65
C ASN A 59 18.55 1.66 16.32
N ARG A 60 18.27 1.48 15.03
CA ARG A 60 16.94 1.17 14.49
C ARG A 60 16.96 -0.23 13.92
N THR A 61 16.12 -1.10 14.46
CA THR A 61 15.99 -2.48 14.00
C THR A 61 14.66 -2.65 13.28
N LEU A 62 14.71 -3.09 12.01
CA LEU A 62 13.51 -3.49 11.28
C LEU A 62 13.06 -4.87 11.75
N VAL A 63 11.85 -4.94 12.29
CA VAL A 63 11.32 -6.17 12.88
C VAL A 63 10.19 -6.75 12.03
N TYR A 64 9.41 -5.90 11.35
CA TYR A 64 8.32 -6.36 10.51
C TYR A 64 8.31 -5.64 9.16
N ILE A 65 7.99 -6.41 8.12
CA ILE A 65 7.69 -5.94 6.78
C ILE A 65 6.33 -6.52 6.41
N GLY A 66 5.36 -5.66 6.11
CA GLY A 66 4.05 -6.10 5.65
C GLY A 66 4.16 -6.73 4.25
N PRO A 67 3.53 -7.89 4.00
CA PRO A 67 3.66 -8.60 2.73
C PRO A 67 3.02 -7.82 1.57
N PHE A 68 2.09 -6.91 1.88
CA PHE A 68 1.46 -6.02 0.90
C PHE A 68 2.18 -4.69 0.70
N THR A 69 3.36 -4.48 1.29
CA THR A 69 4.07 -3.20 1.18
C THR A 69 4.39 -2.84 -0.27
N GLU A 70 4.95 -3.79 -1.02
CA GLU A 70 5.36 -3.59 -2.39
C GLU A 70 4.15 -3.43 -3.33
N THR A 71 3.09 -4.19 -3.09
CA THR A 71 1.85 -4.10 -3.89
C THR A 71 1.13 -2.79 -3.65
N ILE A 72 0.97 -2.36 -2.38
CA ILE A 72 0.37 -1.05 -2.03
C ILE A 72 1.16 0.09 -2.66
N ARG A 73 2.49 0.02 -2.64
CA ARG A 73 3.35 1.03 -3.27
C ARG A 73 3.10 1.09 -4.77
N ARG A 74 3.12 -0.06 -5.47
CA ARG A 74 2.85 -0.13 -6.91
C ARG A 74 1.46 0.38 -7.26
N TYR A 75 0.44 0.01 -6.50
CA TYR A 75 -0.93 0.49 -6.72
C TYR A 75 -1.03 2.01 -6.57
N LYS A 76 -0.39 2.58 -5.55
CA LYS A 76 -0.37 4.04 -5.36
C LYS A 76 0.39 4.77 -6.44
N THR A 77 1.56 4.27 -6.85
CA THR A 77 2.32 4.85 -7.95
C THR A 77 1.54 4.76 -9.27
N THR A 78 0.94 3.62 -9.56
CA THR A 78 0.14 3.43 -10.79
C THR A 78 -1.10 4.31 -10.78
N ALA A 79 -1.83 4.38 -9.66
CA ALA A 79 -2.97 5.26 -9.53
C ALA A 79 -2.57 6.73 -9.70
N SER A 80 -1.42 7.16 -9.14
CA SER A 80 -0.91 8.52 -9.32
C SER A 80 -0.59 8.84 -10.78
N LEU A 81 -0.07 7.89 -11.56
CA LEU A 81 0.16 8.05 -13.00
C LEU A 81 -1.15 8.24 -13.77
N PHE A 82 -2.19 7.47 -13.44
CA PHE A 82 -3.53 7.66 -14.02
C PHE A 82 -4.11 9.03 -13.68
N GLY A 83 -3.96 9.50 -12.45
CA GLY A 83 -4.42 10.84 -12.05
C GLY A 83 -3.66 11.95 -12.78
N VAL A 84 -2.33 11.88 -12.86
CA VAL A 84 -1.51 12.86 -13.58
C VAL A 84 -1.87 12.85 -15.06
N CYS A 85 -1.98 11.68 -15.68
CA CYS A 85 -2.37 11.54 -17.08
C CYS A 85 -3.77 12.15 -17.34
N GLY A 86 -4.75 11.87 -16.48
CA GLY A 86 -6.09 12.45 -16.60
C GLY A 86 -6.11 13.97 -16.42
N ILE A 87 -5.36 14.50 -15.44
CA ILE A 87 -5.24 15.95 -15.22
C ILE A 87 -4.56 16.63 -16.41
N CYS A 88 -3.59 16.01 -17.07
CA CYS A 88 -2.96 16.56 -18.28
C CYS A 88 -3.84 16.43 -19.52
N ALA A 89 -4.62 15.36 -19.65
CA ALA A 89 -5.49 15.11 -20.80
C ALA A 89 -6.72 16.04 -20.82
N VAL A 90 -7.25 16.41 -19.65
CA VAL A 90 -8.45 17.27 -19.54
C VAL A 90 -8.25 18.65 -20.19
N PRO A 91 -7.18 19.42 -19.93
CA PRO A 91 -6.91 20.68 -20.62
C PRO A 91 -6.68 20.50 -22.12
N ALA A 92 -6.03 19.42 -22.55
CA ALA A 92 -5.81 19.14 -23.97
C ALA A 92 -7.14 18.93 -24.71
N LEU A 93 -8.08 18.19 -24.11
CA LEU A 93 -9.43 17.97 -24.66
C LEU A 93 -10.27 19.26 -24.68
N LEU A 94 -10.14 20.11 -23.66
CA LEU A 94 -10.78 21.42 -23.63
C LEU A 94 -10.22 22.35 -24.72
N SER A 95 -8.91 22.28 -24.98
CA SER A 95 -8.27 23.09 -26.03
C SER A 95 -8.68 22.67 -27.44
N THR A 96 -9.07 21.42 -27.66
CA THR A 96 -9.57 20.94 -28.97
C THR A 96 -11.02 21.35 -29.25
N GLY A 97 -11.77 21.83 -28.25
CA GLY A 97 -13.13 22.38 -28.43
C GLY A 97 -14.23 21.39 -28.84
N GLU A 98 -13.91 20.14 -29.17
CA GLU A 98 -14.88 19.15 -29.67
C GLU A 98 -15.62 18.36 -28.57
N ALA A 99 -15.15 18.41 -27.32
CA ALA A 99 -15.71 17.58 -26.25
C ALA A 99 -16.77 18.33 -25.41
N PRO A 100 -17.97 17.75 -25.18
CA PRO A 100 -18.96 18.34 -24.28
C PRO A 100 -18.41 18.37 -22.84
N ILE A 101 -18.65 19.48 -22.14
CA ILE A 101 -18.13 19.76 -20.78
C ILE A 101 -18.40 18.60 -19.81
N MET A 102 -19.58 17.97 -19.91
CA MET A 102 -19.96 16.82 -19.09
C MET A 102 -19.02 15.62 -19.27
N SER A 103 -18.57 15.33 -20.49
CA SER A 103 -17.63 14.24 -20.76
C SER A 103 -16.25 14.53 -20.20
N VAL A 104 -15.81 15.79 -20.25
CA VAL A 104 -14.52 16.22 -19.68
C VAL A 104 -14.53 16.07 -18.16
N VAL A 105 -15.62 16.50 -17.51
CA VAL A 105 -15.80 16.36 -16.05
C VAL A 105 -15.81 14.88 -15.65
N LEU A 106 -16.56 14.05 -16.39
CA LEU A 106 -16.63 12.62 -16.12
C LEU A 106 -15.26 11.93 -16.28
N ALA A 107 -14.51 12.29 -17.32
CA ALA A 107 -13.15 11.82 -17.56
C ALA A 107 -12.21 12.21 -16.41
N GLY A 108 -12.26 13.48 -15.96
CA GLY A 108 -11.48 13.96 -14.83
C GLY A 108 -11.79 13.22 -13.52
N VAL A 109 -13.07 13.01 -13.20
CA VAL A 109 -13.50 12.25 -12.00
C VAL A 109 -13.05 10.80 -12.07
N SER A 110 -13.16 10.16 -13.25
CA SER A 110 -12.72 8.78 -13.45
C SER A 110 -11.20 8.61 -13.25
N ALA A 111 -10.40 9.63 -13.58
CA ALA A 111 -8.95 9.58 -13.43
C ALA A 111 -8.50 9.65 -11.96
N ILE A 112 -9.25 10.35 -11.10
CA ILE A 112 -8.91 10.54 -9.67
C ILE A 112 -9.50 9.43 -8.80
N THR A 113 -10.60 8.80 -9.25
CA THR A 113 -11.32 7.76 -8.50
C THR A 113 -10.42 6.61 -8.02
N PRO A 114 -9.52 6.03 -8.85
CA PRO A 114 -8.60 4.98 -8.41
C PRO A 114 -7.66 5.44 -7.29
N ILE A 115 -7.16 6.68 -7.34
CA ILE A 115 -6.29 7.24 -6.28
C ILE A 115 -7.06 7.34 -4.97
N GLY A 116 -8.27 7.91 -5.01
CA GLY A 116 -9.12 8.06 -3.83
C GLY A 116 -9.44 6.72 -3.19
N PHE A 117 -9.86 5.74 -4.00
CA PHE A 117 -10.20 4.40 -3.54
C PHE A 117 -9.01 3.67 -2.92
N VAL A 118 -7.87 3.62 -3.62
CA VAL A 118 -6.67 2.93 -3.14
C VAL A 118 -6.16 3.58 -1.86
N HIS A 119 -6.15 4.92 -1.80
CA HIS A 119 -5.71 5.62 -0.59
C HIS A 119 -6.63 5.33 0.59
N TRP A 120 -7.95 5.43 0.41
CA TRP A 120 -8.92 5.17 1.46
C TRP A 120 -8.81 3.74 2.01
N TYR A 121 -8.63 2.75 1.13
CA TYR A 121 -8.47 1.35 1.52
C TYR A 121 -7.13 1.06 2.24
N THR A 122 -6.05 1.72 1.82
CA THR A 122 -4.69 1.42 2.31
C THR A 122 -4.16 2.38 3.37
N LYS A 123 -4.92 3.42 3.76
CA LYS A 123 -4.47 4.50 4.66
C LYS A 123 -4.04 4.02 6.05
N ASP A 124 -4.63 2.92 6.52
CA ASP A 124 -4.39 2.41 7.87
C ASP A 124 -3.34 1.29 7.90
N TYR A 125 -2.96 0.73 6.74
CA TYR A 125 -2.01 -0.38 6.66
C TYR A 125 -0.58 0.05 6.99
N VAL A 126 0.03 -0.72 7.90
CA VAL A 126 1.43 -0.57 8.27
C VAL A 126 2.29 -1.41 7.33
N THR A 127 3.27 -0.75 6.73
CA THR A 127 4.21 -1.37 5.80
C THR A 127 5.49 -1.84 6.48
N ARG A 128 6.00 -1.10 7.46
CA ARG A 128 7.16 -1.53 8.25
C ARG A 128 6.96 -1.19 9.72
N LEU A 129 7.50 -2.06 10.57
CA LEU A 129 7.64 -1.82 12.00
C LEU A 129 9.13 -1.76 12.32
N ILE A 130 9.54 -0.62 12.86
CA ILE A 130 10.91 -0.36 13.28
C ILE A 130 10.87 -0.24 14.80
N VAL A 131 11.78 -0.93 15.48
CA VAL A 131 11.97 -0.78 16.91
C VAL A 131 13.26 -0.01 17.13
N HIS A 132 13.20 1.06 17.93
CA HIS A 132 14.37 1.86 18.28
C HIS A 132 15.17 1.17 19.40
N ASP A 133 15.81 0.05 19.03
CA ASP A 133 16.70 -0.73 19.88
C ASP A 133 17.78 -1.39 19.04
N ASP A 134 18.84 -1.83 19.73
CA ASP A 134 19.88 -2.68 19.16
C ASP A 134 19.35 -4.03 18.66
N VAL A 135 19.91 -4.49 17.53
CA VAL A 135 19.60 -5.83 17.00
C VAL A 135 19.88 -6.92 18.03
N LYS A 136 20.96 -6.77 18.82
CA LYS A 136 21.34 -7.73 19.86
C LYS A 136 20.30 -7.82 20.98
N THR A 137 19.68 -6.71 21.37
CA THR A 137 18.61 -6.73 22.39
C THR A 137 17.32 -7.29 21.82
N VAL A 138 16.98 -6.95 20.57
CA VAL A 138 15.82 -7.52 19.87
C VAL A 138 15.95 -9.04 19.72
N GLU A 139 17.13 -9.55 19.34
CA GLU A 139 17.37 -11.00 19.23
C GLU A 139 17.32 -11.72 20.58
N LYS A 140 17.86 -11.12 21.65
CA LYS A 140 17.71 -11.65 23.01
C LYS A 140 16.25 -11.74 23.43
N GLN A 141 15.46 -10.70 23.13
CA GLN A 141 14.03 -10.66 23.43
C GLN A 141 13.21 -11.59 22.52
N ARG A 142 13.70 -11.91 21.32
CA ARG A 142 13.09 -12.94 20.47
C ARG A 142 13.19 -14.33 21.10
N LYS A 143 14.29 -14.61 21.83
CA LYS A 143 14.45 -15.85 22.62
C LYS A 143 13.63 -15.84 23.91
N LYS A 144 13.38 -14.66 24.49
CA LYS A 144 12.58 -14.46 25.71
C LYS A 144 11.53 -13.35 25.53
N PRO A 145 10.41 -13.63 24.84
CA PRO A 145 9.42 -12.61 24.48
C PRO A 145 8.61 -12.08 25.66
N GLN A 146 8.69 -12.72 26.83
CA GLN A 146 7.99 -12.28 28.05
C GLN A 146 8.64 -11.07 28.73
N GLU A 147 9.90 -10.73 28.41
CA GLU A 147 10.66 -9.63 29.04
C GLU A 147 10.64 -8.33 28.20
N ILE A 148 9.69 -8.19 27.28
CA ILE A 148 9.59 -6.97 26.46
C ILE A 148 9.11 -5.81 27.34
N LYS A 149 9.98 -4.81 27.46
CA LYS A 149 9.70 -3.53 28.15
C LYS A 149 9.10 -2.50 27.18
N ASP A 150 8.56 -1.44 27.75
CA ASP A 150 8.06 -0.28 27.00
C ASP A 150 9.18 0.37 26.17
N LYS A 151 8.91 0.59 24.87
CA LYS A 151 9.90 0.94 23.85
C LYS A 151 9.34 1.92 22.82
N TRP A 152 10.22 2.60 22.10
CA TRP A 152 9.83 3.42 20.96
C TRP A 152 9.75 2.56 19.70
N VAL A 153 8.64 2.71 18.98
CA VAL A 153 8.34 1.95 17.77
C VAL A 153 7.98 2.91 16.65
N GLY A 154 8.68 2.80 15.53
CA GLY A 154 8.38 3.46 14.26
C GLY A 154 7.39 2.64 13.44
N LEU A 155 6.23 3.21 13.16
CA LEU A 155 5.20 2.62 12.30
C LEU A 155 5.22 3.32 10.95
N GLU A 156 5.66 2.64 9.90
CA GLU A 156 5.69 3.21 8.55
C GLU A 156 4.41 2.95 7.77
N LYS A 157 3.85 4.01 7.17
CA LYS A 157 2.72 3.93 6.25
C LYS A 157 3.05 4.56 4.91
N VAL A 158 2.37 4.10 3.87
CA VAL A 158 2.45 4.73 2.55
C VAL A 158 1.43 5.87 2.47
N GLY A 159 1.88 7.08 2.15
CA GLY A 159 1.06 8.25 1.86
C GLY A 159 0.30 8.14 0.53
N LEU A 160 -0.27 9.25 0.05
CA LEU A 160 -1.09 9.29 -1.16
C LEU A 160 -0.29 8.95 -2.43
N MET A 161 0.95 9.45 -2.52
CA MET A 161 1.77 9.40 -3.74
C MET A 161 2.88 8.35 -3.68
N GLY A 162 2.73 7.36 -2.81
CA GLY A 162 3.76 6.32 -2.61
C GLY A 162 4.90 6.70 -1.66
N PHE A 163 4.92 7.94 -1.14
CA PHE A 163 5.88 8.35 -0.11
C PHE A 163 5.65 7.61 1.20
N VAL A 164 6.70 7.09 1.80
CA VAL A 164 6.62 6.44 3.11
C VAL A 164 6.71 7.52 4.19
N ARG A 165 5.85 7.43 5.19
CA ARG A 165 5.88 8.27 6.39
C ARG A 165 6.00 7.37 7.61
N GLU A 166 7.09 7.56 8.35
CA GLU A 166 7.30 6.93 9.66
C GLU A 166 6.56 7.72 10.74
N GLN A 167 5.85 7.04 11.62
CA GLN A 167 5.29 7.62 12.83
C GLN A 167 5.86 6.89 14.05
N THR A 168 6.73 7.58 14.77
CA THR A 168 7.31 7.07 16.02
C THR A 168 6.32 7.25 17.16
N VAL A 169 5.99 6.16 17.83
CA VAL A 169 5.09 6.12 18.99
C VAL A 169 5.70 5.25 20.08
N ARG A 170 5.36 5.54 21.32
CA ARG A 170 5.75 4.69 22.44
C ARG A 170 4.83 3.47 22.50
N LEU A 171 5.36 2.31 22.87
CA LEU A 171 4.59 1.06 22.94
C LEU A 171 3.44 1.18 23.94
N SER A 172 3.67 1.90 25.03
CA SER A 172 2.65 2.27 26.01
C SER A 172 1.56 3.19 25.44
N ASP A 173 1.81 4.02 24.43
CA ASP A 173 0.79 4.91 23.88
C ASP A 173 -0.17 4.20 22.90
N LEU A 174 0.12 2.94 22.56
CA LEU A 174 -0.69 2.13 21.65
C LEU A 174 -1.81 1.42 22.42
N THR A 175 -3.03 1.51 21.88
CA THR A 175 -4.19 0.74 22.36
C THR A 175 -4.50 -0.39 21.38
N ASP A 176 -4.77 -1.60 21.89
CA ASP A 176 -5.22 -2.71 21.05
C ASP A 176 -6.71 -2.55 20.69
N LYS A 177 -7.00 -2.60 19.40
CA LYS A 177 -8.35 -2.74 18.83
C LYS A 177 -8.38 -3.92 17.85
N SER A 178 -7.56 -4.94 18.11
CA SER A 178 -7.39 -6.08 17.20
C SER A 178 -8.70 -6.82 16.95
N THR A 179 -8.85 -7.27 15.70
CA THR A 179 -9.94 -8.13 15.25
C THR A 179 -9.41 -9.55 15.06
N PRO A 180 -10.26 -10.59 14.96
CA PRO A 180 -9.78 -11.96 14.69
C PRO A 180 -8.95 -12.08 13.41
N LYS A 181 -9.12 -11.17 12.44
CA LYS A 181 -8.42 -11.20 11.15
C LYS A 181 -7.16 -10.32 11.11
N ALA A 182 -7.12 -9.21 11.85
CA ALA A 182 -6.01 -8.25 11.78
C ALA A 182 -5.66 -7.70 13.16
N VAL A 183 -4.36 -7.45 13.37
CA VAL A 183 -3.89 -6.72 14.54
C VAL A 183 -4.07 -5.24 14.25
N MET A 184 -4.90 -4.55 15.04
CA MET A 184 -5.17 -3.13 14.84
C MET A 184 -4.76 -2.38 16.09
N TRP A 185 -3.84 -1.45 15.94
CA TRP A 185 -3.44 -0.55 17.01
C TRP A 185 -3.96 0.85 16.76
N GLU A 186 -4.21 1.59 17.82
CA GLU A 186 -4.59 2.99 17.75
C GLU A 186 -3.67 3.82 18.64
N ALA A 187 -3.15 4.92 18.10
CA ALA A 187 -2.39 5.91 18.86
C ALA A 187 -2.78 7.31 18.41
N LYS A 188 -3.15 8.17 19.37
CA LYS A 188 -3.52 9.58 19.12
C LYS A 188 -4.57 9.74 18.01
N GLY A 189 -5.59 8.87 17.99
CA GLY A 189 -6.67 8.87 16.99
C GLY A 189 -6.31 8.32 15.61
N LYS A 190 -5.06 7.86 15.40
CA LYS A 190 -4.64 7.21 14.16
C LYS A 190 -4.64 5.70 14.33
N LYS A 191 -5.19 4.99 13.33
CA LYS A 191 -5.28 3.52 13.30
C LYS A 191 -4.12 2.91 12.52
N PHE A 192 -3.65 1.75 12.95
CA PHE A 192 -2.52 1.03 12.37
C PHE A 192 -2.91 -0.43 12.23
N ALA A 193 -3.12 -0.88 11.00
CA ALA A 193 -3.47 -2.26 10.68
C ALA A 193 -2.21 -3.05 10.32
N LEU A 194 -1.96 -4.14 11.05
CA LEU A 194 -0.90 -5.10 10.83
C LEU A 194 -1.51 -6.49 10.57
N GLU A 195 -0.79 -7.29 9.79
CA GLU A 195 -1.26 -8.61 9.41
C GLU A 195 -1.04 -9.62 10.53
N ARG A 196 -2.13 -10.27 10.94
CA ARG A 196 -2.11 -11.14 12.12
C ARG A 196 -1.21 -12.36 11.93
N ASP A 197 -1.18 -12.93 10.73
CA ASP A 197 -0.37 -14.12 10.43
C ASP A 197 1.13 -13.85 10.58
N VAL A 198 1.59 -12.70 10.06
CA VAL A 198 3.00 -12.29 10.19
C VAL A 198 3.34 -11.94 11.64
N MET A 199 2.46 -11.23 12.34
CA MET A 199 2.67 -10.86 13.75
C MET A 199 2.71 -12.08 14.67
N ASN A 200 1.94 -13.13 14.38
CA ASN A 200 1.94 -14.37 15.17
C ASN A 200 3.13 -15.28 14.85
N THR A 201 3.66 -15.21 13.63
CA THR A 201 4.77 -16.06 13.19
C THR A 201 6.08 -15.69 13.89
N ASP A 202 6.33 -14.40 14.14
CA ASP A 202 7.53 -13.95 14.87
C ASP A 202 7.28 -13.93 16.39
N PRO A 203 8.02 -14.71 17.20
CA PRO A 203 7.91 -14.70 18.66
C PRO A 203 8.04 -13.32 19.28
N PHE A 204 8.89 -12.46 18.70
CA PHE A 204 9.09 -11.10 19.21
C PHE A 204 7.88 -10.20 18.92
N LEU A 205 7.33 -10.24 17.69
CA LEU A 205 6.13 -9.48 17.32
C LEU A 205 4.92 -9.94 18.12
N ASN A 206 4.77 -11.24 18.34
CA ASN A 206 3.72 -11.80 19.18
C ASN A 206 3.88 -11.31 20.63
N GLY A 207 5.11 -11.24 21.15
CA GLY A 207 5.42 -10.63 22.43
C GLY A 207 4.96 -9.16 22.53
N LEU A 208 5.21 -8.35 21.49
CA LEU A 208 4.73 -6.96 21.42
C LEU A 208 3.20 -6.88 21.44
N VAL A 209 2.51 -7.72 20.67
CA VAL A 209 1.04 -7.78 20.65
C VAL A 209 0.50 -8.12 22.03
N ASN A 210 1.10 -9.09 22.71
CA ASN A 210 0.68 -9.50 24.05
C ASN A 210 0.95 -8.42 25.10
N PHE A 211 2.04 -7.66 24.98
CA PHE A 211 2.32 -6.51 25.84
C PHE A 211 1.21 -5.45 25.73
N ILE A 212 0.84 -5.08 24.51
CA ILE A 212 -0.21 -4.06 24.26
C ILE A 212 -1.57 -4.57 24.74
N LYS A 213 -1.90 -5.85 24.47
CA LYS A 213 -3.15 -6.49 24.93
C LYS A 213 -3.28 -6.49 26.45
N LYS A 214 -2.22 -6.87 27.17
CA LYS A 214 -2.21 -6.88 28.64
C LYS A 214 -2.42 -5.50 29.23
N LYS A 215 -2.02 -4.44 28.52
CA LYS A 215 -2.22 -3.06 28.95
C LYS A 215 -3.66 -2.57 28.70
N SER A 216 -4.29 -3.01 27.63
CA SER A 216 -5.64 -2.55 27.24
C SER A 216 -6.78 -3.20 28.03
N VAL A 217 -6.49 -4.27 28.79
CA VAL A 217 -7.42 -4.94 29.72
C VAL A 217 -7.26 -4.34 31.10
#